data_AF-A0AB73NHJ3-F1
#
_entry.id   AF-A0AB73NHJ3-F1
#
_cell.length_a   1.000
_cell.length_b   1.000
_cell.length_c   1.000
_cell.angle_alpha   90.00
_cell.angle_beta   90.00
_cell.angle_gamma   90.00
#
_symmetry.space_group_name_H-M   'P 1'
#
loop_
_entity.id
_entity.type
_entity.pdbx_description
1 polymer ?
#
loop_
_entity_poly.entity_id
_entity_poly.type
_entity_poly.pdbx_seq_one_letter_code
_entity_poly.pdbx_strand_id
1 'polypeptide(L)' 'MKKRDWPEYLTLVHFVYNPLAFLELNKSDFRNNLDALTFRLSYMAKQRTKRYSSAERSFGCSQS' A
#
# COMPACT_ATOMS: atom_id res chain seq x y z
N MET A 1 -12.24 -19.04 17.14
CA MET A 1 -11.46 -17.81 17.39
C MET A 1 -12.44 -16.64 17.45
N LYS A 2 -12.69 -16.04 18.62
CA LYS A 2 -13.59 -14.87 18.73
C LYS A 2 -12.91 -13.67 18.07
N LYS A 3 -13.52 -13.08 17.04
CA LYS A 3 -13.09 -11.78 16.50
C LYS A 3 -13.24 -10.75 17.61
N ARG A 4 -12.15 -10.07 17.96
CA ARG A 4 -12.18 -8.90 18.83
C ARG A 4 -12.41 -7.69 17.93
N ASP A 5 -13.52 -7.00 18.13
CA ASP A 5 -13.79 -5.75 17.42
C ASP A 5 -13.06 -4.63 18.13
N TRP A 6 -12.09 -4.06 17.44
CA TRP A 6 -11.30 -2.90 17.88
C TRP A 6 -11.55 -1.75 16.89
N PRO A 7 -12.64 -0.98 17.08
CA PRO A 7 -13.04 0.08 16.15
C PRO A 7 -11.93 1.11 15.90
N GLU A 8 -11.09 1.37 16.90
CA GLU A 8 -9.95 2.29 16.84
C GLU A 8 -8.89 1.86 15.80
N TYR A 9 -8.85 0.58 15.42
CA TYR A 9 -7.91 0.08 14.43
C TYR A 9 -8.49 0.06 13.00
N LEU A 10 -9.78 0.37 12.82
CA LEU A 10 -10.42 0.43 11.50
C LEU A 10 -9.81 1.53 10.62
N THR A 11 -9.34 2.61 11.23
CA THR A 11 -8.72 3.75 10.54
C THR A 11 -7.26 3.52 10.16
N LEU A 12 -6.62 2.48 10.71
CA LEU A 12 -5.22 2.15 10.42
C LEU A 12 -5.02 1.55 9.02
N VAL A 13 -6.11 1.14 8.36
CA VAL A 13 -6.07 0.61 6.99
C VAL A 13 -6.74 1.61 6.05
N HIS A 14 -5.93 2.31 5.27
CA HIS A 14 -6.45 3.14 4.19
C HIS A 14 -6.71 2.28 2.95
N PHE A 15 -7.99 1.98 2.67
CA PHE A 15 -8.40 1.37 1.42
C PHE A 15 -8.54 2.44 0.35
N VAL A 16 -7.73 2.35 -0.69
CA VAL A 16 -7.74 3.30 -1.80
C VAL A 16 -9.05 3.13 -2.59
N TYR A 17 -9.75 4.22 -2.88
CA TYR A 17 -11.01 4.21 -3.63
C TYR A 17 -10.90 3.50 -4.99
N ASN A 18 -9.78 3.69 -5.69
CA ASN A 18 -9.46 2.94 -6.90
C ASN A 18 -8.18 2.12 -6.69
N PRO A 19 -8.28 0.82 -6.32
CA PRO A 19 -7.11 -0.01 -6.12
C PRO A 19 -6.51 -0.50 -7.45
N LEU A 20 -7.22 -0.35 -8.56
CA LEU A 20 -6.83 -0.86 -9.87
C LEU A 20 -5.98 0.16 -10.63
N ALA A 21 -5.01 -0.35 -11.38
CA ALA A 21 -4.23 0.42 -12.33
C ALA A 21 -4.27 -0.30 -13.67
N PHE A 22 -4.56 0.45 -14.74
CA PHE A 22 -4.62 -0.07 -16.10
C PHE A 22 -3.55 0.63 -16.93
N LEU A 23 -2.82 -0.14 -17.73
CA LEU A 23 -1.85 0.38 -18.68
C LEU A 23 -2.38 0.18 -20.09
N GLU A 24 -2.61 1.28 -20.80
CA GLU A 24 -3.04 1.27 -22.19
C GLU A 24 -1.87 1.69 -23.08
N LEU A 25 -1.31 0.74 -23.83
CA LEU A 25 -0.08 0.94 -24.63
C LEU A 25 -0.19 2.08 -25.65
N ASN A 26 -1.40 2.33 -26.17
CA ASN A 26 -1.64 3.29 -27.25
C ASN A 26 -2.07 4.67 -26.76
N LYS A 27 -2.21 4.89 -25.44
CA LYS A 27 -2.53 6.21 -24.91
C LYS A 27 -1.28 7.08 -24.77
N SER A 28 -1.47 8.38 -24.97
CA SER A 28 -0.43 9.39 -24.79
C SER A 28 0.09 9.49 -23.35
N ASP A 29 -0.70 9.10 -22.36
CA ASP A 29 -0.37 9.14 -20.94
C ASP A 29 0.30 7.85 -20.41
N PHE A 30 0.57 6.86 -21.28
CA PHE A 30 1.12 5.57 -20.88
C PHE A 30 2.34 5.66 -19.96
N ARG A 31 3.32 6.51 -20.31
CA ARG A 31 4.55 6.66 -19.50
C ARG A 31 4.23 7.19 -18.10
N ASN A 32 3.37 8.20 -18.00
CA ASN A 32 2.97 8.77 -16.70
C ASN A 32 2.26 7.72 -15.84
N ASN A 33 1.38 6.91 -16.44
CA ASN A 33 0.68 5.82 -15.75
C ASN A 33 1.63 4.70 -15.32
N LEU A 34 2.63 4.38 -16.14
CA LEU A 34 3.67 3.40 -15.82
C LEU A 34 4.55 3.87 -14.65
N ASP A 35 4.97 5.14 -14.66
CA ASP A 35 5.79 5.71 -13.59
C ASP A 35 5.02 5.75 -12.26
N ALA A 36 3.75 6.20 -12.29
CA ALA A 36 2.89 6.23 -11.11
C ALA A 36 2.65 4.82 -10.53
N LEU A 37 2.43 3.82 -11.40
CA LEU A 37 2.27 2.43 -10.99
C LEU A 37 3.57 1.88 -10.37
N THR A 38 4.71 2.13 -11.01
CA THR A 38 6.02 1.67 -10.54
C THR A 38 6.35 2.27 -9.18
N PHE A 39 6.07 3.55 -8.98
CA PHE A 39 6.21 4.21 -7.68
C PHE A 39 5.35 3.53 -6.60
N ARG A 40 4.07 3.25 -6.89
CA ARG A 40 3.17 2.56 -5.95
C ARG A 40 3.65 1.16 -5.60
N LEU A 41 4.13 0.40 -6.58
CA LEU A 41 4.72 -0.93 -6.36
C LEU A 41 5.97 -0.86 -5.50
N SER A 42 6.82 0.16 -5.68
CA SER A 42 8.01 0.35 -4.84
C SER A 42 7.67 0.50 -3.35
N TYR A 43 6.54 1.14 -3.03
CA TYR A 43 6.04 1.25 -1.66
C TYR A 43 5.60 -0.11 -1.08
N MET A 44 4.94 -0.95 -1.89
CA MET A 44 4.55 -2.30 -1.48
C MET A 44 5.76 -3.23 -1.31
N ALA A 45 6.77 -3.05 -2.15
CA ALA A 45 8.04 -3.77 -2.11
C ALA A 45 9.02 -3.23 -1.05
N LYS A 46 8.71 -2.11 -0.38
CA LYS A 46 9.54 -1.51 0.65
C LYS A 46 9.65 -2.44 1.86
N GLN A 47 10.71 -3.24 1.88
CA GLN A 47 11.04 -4.14 2.98
C GLN A 47 11.80 -3.42 4.10
N ARG A 48 12.64 -2.44 3.76
CA ARG A 48 13.61 -1.80 4.68
C ARG A 48 12.97 -1.17 5.94
N THR A 49 11.74 -0.68 5.85
CA THR A 49 11.04 -0.06 7.00
C THR A 49 9.97 -0.94 7.62
N LYS A 50 9.79 -2.18 7.15
CA LYS A 50 8.88 -3.12 7.81
C LYS A 50 9.58 -3.66 9.04
N ARG A 51 9.11 -3.24 10.22
CA ARG A 51 9.50 -3.89 11.48
C ARG A 51 8.67 -5.14 11.65
N TYR A 52 9.31 -6.29 11.60
CA TYR A 52 8.67 -7.57 11.89
C TYR A 52 8.81 -7.85 13.39
N SER A 53 7.69 -8.04 14.08
CA SER A 53 7.62 -8.39 15.49
C SER A 53 6.52 -9.43 15.67
N SER A 54 6.72 -10.39 16.56
CA SER A 54 5.65 -11.31 17.00
C SER A 54 4.77 -10.68 18.07
N ALA A 55 5.26 -9.65 18.76
CA ALA A 55 4.55 -8.90 19.79
C ALA A 55 3.69 -7.76 19.21
N GLU A 56 4.04 -7.26 18.02
CA GLU A 56 3.37 -6.11 17.39
C GLU A 56 3.17 -6.34 15.89
N ARG A 57 2.09 -5.78 15.31
CA ARG A 57 1.84 -5.92 13.86
C ARG A 57 2.92 -5.21 13.05
N SER A 58 3.34 -5.84 11.96
CA SER A 58 4.32 -5.25 11.05
C SER A 58 3.75 -4.02 10.33
N PHE A 59 4.09 -2.84 10.84
CA PHE A 59 3.77 -1.57 10.20
C PHE A 59 4.99 -1.03 9.46
N GLY A 60 4.78 -0.60 8.21
CA GLY A 60 5.77 0.19 7.48
C GLY A 60 5.59 1.65 7.87
N CYS A 61 6.51 2.20 8.65
CA CYS A 61 6.53 3.64 8.89
C CYS A 61 7.05 4.33 7.61
N SER A 62 6.23 5.16 6.97
CA SER A 62 6.69 6.07 5.93
C SER A 62 7.68 7.05 6.58
N GLN A 63 8.97 6.93 6.26
CA GLN A 63 9.94 7.94 6.63
C GLN A 63 9.75 9.14 5.70
N SER A 64 9.49 10.31 6.29
CA SER A 64 9.50 11.63 5.66
C SER A 64 10.90 12.01 5.18
#